data_AF-A0A7V9PTJ6-F1
#
_entry.id   AF-A0A7V9PTJ6-F1
#
_cell.length_a   1.000
_cell.length_b   1.000
_cell.length_c   1.000
_cell.angle_alpha   90.00
_cell.angle_beta   90.00
_cell.angle_gamma   90.00
#
_symmetry.space_group_name_H-M   'P 1'
#
loop_
_entity.id
_entity.type
_entity.pdbx_description
1 polymer ?
#
loop_
_entity_poly.entity_id
_entity_poly.type
_entity_poly.pdbx_seq_one_letter_code
_entity_poly.pdbx_strand_id
1 'polypeptide(L)'
;MVPTVAACVDVVVQLGLGPDGIRRVDEIVAVPGRVEAEVIETEPLFSRVAGELTRAGGRPPHPERYARVGVDLSAVLATVDGRG
;
A
#
# COMPACT_ATOMS: atom_id res chain seq x y z
N MET A 1 -11.63 7.01 -21.24
CA MET A 1 -12.12 6.57 -19.90
C MET A 1 -11.42 7.43 -18.85
N VAL A 2 -12.10 7.86 -17.80
CA VAL A 2 -11.53 8.84 -16.85
C VAL A 2 -10.74 8.09 -15.78
N PRO A 3 -9.48 8.46 -15.47
CA PRO A 3 -8.65 7.85 -14.43
C PRO A 3 -9.14 8.16 -13.00
N THR A 4 -10.42 8.53 -12.84
CA THR A 4 -10.99 9.13 -11.64
C THR A 4 -10.98 8.22 -10.43
N VAL A 5 -11.14 6.90 -10.62
CA VAL A 5 -11.13 5.97 -9.48
C VAL A 5 -9.73 5.91 -8.86
N ALA A 6 -8.68 5.85 -9.68
CA ALA A 6 -7.30 5.83 -9.19
C ALA A 6 -6.94 7.10 -8.42
N ALA A 7 -7.45 8.27 -8.85
CA ALA A 7 -7.24 9.54 -8.16
C ALA A 7 -7.95 9.64 -6.79
N CYS A 8 -8.93 8.76 -6.53
CA CYS A 8 -9.69 8.72 -5.28
C CYS A 8 -9.18 7.67 -4.30
N VAL A 9 -8.21 6.84 -4.68
CA VAL A 9 -7.65 5.77 -3.86
C VAL A 9 -6.22 6.14 -3.52
N ASP A 10 -5.87 6.16 -2.24
CA ASP A 10 -4.49 6.43 -1.81
C ASP A 10 -3.68 5.13 -1.68
N VAL A 11 -4.33 4.04 -1.27
CA VAL A 11 -3.70 2.71 -1.06
C VAL A 11 -4.63 1.57 -1.44
N VAL A 12 -4.04 0.47 -1.90
CA VAL A 12 -4.72 -0.82 -2.15
C VAL A 12 -4.08 -1.89 -1.28
N VAL A 13 -4.90 -2.67 -0.57
CA VAL A 13 -4.48 -3.83 0.23
C VAL A 13 -4.95 -5.08 -0.49
N GLN A 14 -4.02 -5.84 -1.07
CA GLN A 14 -4.33 -7.07 -1.76
C GLN A 14 -4.32 -8.23 -0.78
N LEU A 15 -5.41 -9.01 -0.77
CA LEU A 15 -5.55 -10.19 0.07
C LEU A 15 -5.58 -11.47 -0.78
N GLY A 16 -4.83 -12.47 -0.35
CA GLY A 16 -4.83 -13.82 -0.90
C GLY A 16 -5.42 -14.84 0.06
N LEU A 17 -5.95 -15.94 -0.47
CA LEU A 17 -6.32 -17.12 0.31
C LEU A 17 -5.18 -18.14 0.24
N GLY A 18 -4.55 -18.42 1.37
CA GLY A 18 -3.50 -19.43 1.45
C GLY A 18 -4.05 -20.86 1.26
N PRO A 19 -3.18 -21.84 0.96
CA PRO A 19 -3.57 -23.25 0.83
C PRO A 19 -4.10 -23.85 2.14
N ASP A 20 -3.83 -23.20 3.27
CA ASP A 20 -4.39 -23.50 4.59
C ASP A 20 -5.78 -22.88 4.83
N GLY A 21 -6.34 -22.20 3.83
CA GLY A 21 -7.65 -21.55 3.92
C GLY A 21 -7.64 -20.23 4.70
N ILE A 22 -6.45 -19.69 5.04
CA ILE A 22 -6.34 -18.44 5.81
C ILE A 22 -6.07 -17.26 4.86
N ARG A 23 -6.85 -16.19 5.01
CA ARG A 23 -6.63 -14.94 4.27
C ARG A 23 -5.41 -14.21 4.82
N ARG A 24 -4.53 -13.77 3.93
CA ARG A 24 -3.34 -12.98 4.27
C ARG A 24 -3.22 -11.78 3.35
N VAL A 25 -2.56 -10.74 3.84
CA VAL A 25 -2.14 -9.62 2.99
C VAL A 25 -0.97 -10.09 2.13
N ASP A 26 -1.12 -10.06 0.82
CA ASP A 26 -0.06 -10.42 -0.12
C ASP A 26 0.81 -9.20 -0.44
N GLU A 27 0.16 -8.05 -0.61
CA GLU A 27 0.83 -6.79 -0.93
C GLU A 27 -0.02 -5.60 -0.47
N ILE A 28 0.65 -4.49 -0.16
CA ILE A 28 0.03 -3.18 -0.01
C ILE A 28 0.77 -2.23 -0.93
N VAL A 29 0.03 -1.51 -1.78
CA VAL A 29 0.59 -0.54 -2.73
C VAL A 29 -0.02 0.84 -2.55
N ALA A 30 0.80 1.86 -2.74
CA ALA A 30 0.36 3.25 -2.89
C ALA A 30 -0.12 3.47 -4.32
N VAL A 31 -1.15 4.29 -4.48
CA VAL A 31 -1.74 4.66 -5.77
C VAL A 31 -1.60 6.17 -5.96
N PRO A 32 -0.52 6.67 -6.57
CA PRO A 32 -0.26 8.11 -6.68
C PRO A 32 -1.24 8.87 -7.58
N GLY A 33 -2.17 8.16 -8.24
CA GLY A 33 -3.08 8.73 -9.23
C GLY A 33 -2.43 9.05 -10.58
N ARG A 34 -1.16 8.68 -10.81
CA ARG A 34 -0.49 8.80 -12.11
C ARG A 34 -0.94 7.67 -13.03
N VAL A 35 -1.27 8.04 -14.26
CA VAL A 35 -1.56 7.10 -15.35
C VAL A 35 -0.53 7.31 -16.45
N GLU A 36 0.17 6.24 -16.80
CA GLU A 36 1.11 6.21 -17.93
C GLU A 36 0.66 5.14 -18.91
N ALA A 37 0.50 5.52 -20.19
CA ALA A 37 0.09 4.61 -21.25
C ALA A 37 -1.13 3.73 -20.89
N GLU A 38 -2.15 4.32 -20.25
CA GLU A 38 -3.38 3.65 -19.77
C GLU A 38 -3.22 2.73 -18.56
N VAL A 39 -2.02 2.63 -17.99
CA VAL A 39 -1.72 1.85 -16.78
C VAL A 39 -1.63 2.79 -15.57
N ILE A 40 -2.30 2.42 -14.47
CA ILE A 40 -2.16 3.10 -13.19
C ILE A 40 -0.84 2.68 -12.57
N GLU A 41 0.01 3.65 -12.27
CA GLU A 41 1.23 3.37 -11.53
C GLU A 41 0.95 3.11 -10.06
N THR A 42 1.73 2.20 -9.48
CA THR A 42 1.66 1.88 -8.07
C THR A 42 3.06 1.78 -7.49
N GLU A 43 3.20 2.10 -6.21
CA GLU A 43 4.46 1.98 -5.49
C GLU A 43 4.30 1.02 -4.31
N PRO A 44 5.12 -0.04 -4.20
CA PRO A 44 5.00 -0.99 -3.10
C PRO A 44 5.25 -0.33 -1.73
N LEU A 45 4.28 -0.50 -0.83
CA LEU A 45 4.41 -0.17 0.58
C LEU A 45 4.85 -1.38 1.39
N PHE A 46 4.26 -2.54 1.09
CA PHE A 46 4.61 -3.81 1.71
C PHE A 46 4.48 -4.93 0.70
N SER A 47 5.43 -5.86 0.71
CA SER A 47 5.40 -7.06 -0.14
C SER A 47 5.63 -8.31 0.70
N ARG A 48 4.97 -9.41 0.33
CA ARG A 48 5.18 -10.69 1.01
C ARG A 48 6.45 -11.36 0.51
N VAL A 49 7.44 -11.53 1.38
CA VAL A 49 8.72 -12.19 1.10
C VAL A 49 8.89 -13.35 2.07
N ALA A 50 9.15 -14.55 1.56
CA ALA A 50 9.35 -15.76 2.37
C ALA A 50 8.24 -16.04 3.41
N GLY A 51 7.00 -15.63 3.11
CA GLY A 51 5.86 -15.82 4.01
C GLY A 51 5.66 -14.72 5.05
N GLU A 52 6.47 -13.65 5.03
CA GLU A 52 6.33 -12.48 5.90
C GLU A 52 5.97 -11.23 5.09
N LEU A 53 5.18 -10.32 5.67
CA LEU A 53 4.85 -9.06 5.03
C LEU A 53 5.92 -8.02 5.37
N THR A 54 6.79 -7.72 4.42
CA THR A 54 7.99 -6.89 4.62
C THR A 54 7.75 -5.47 4.13
N ARG A 55 8.30 -4.50 4.84
CA ARG A 55 8.24 -3.08 4.46
C ARG A 55 9.06 -2.82 3.20
N ALA A 56 8.43 -2.18 2.21
CA ALA A 56 9.09 -1.71 0.99
C ALA A 56 9.50 -0.23 1.08
N GLY A 57 9.98 0.35 -0.02
CA GLY A 57 10.45 1.74 -0.05
C GLY A 57 9.35 2.79 -0.19
N GLY A 58 8.17 2.43 -0.70
CA GLY A 58 7.19 3.42 -1.15
C GLY A 58 6.51 4.20 -0.04
N ARG A 59 5.79 5.26 -0.40
CA ARG A 59 5.00 6.07 0.55
C ARG A 59 3.59 6.34 0.00
N PRO A 60 2.55 6.31 0.86
CA PRO A 60 1.23 6.74 0.43
C PRO A 60 1.27 8.18 -0.11
N PRO A 61 0.52 8.50 -1.17
CA PRO A 61 0.36 9.87 -1.62
C PRO A 61 -0.48 10.67 -0.62
N HIS A 62 -0.53 11.99 -0.79
CA HIS A 62 -1.43 12.86 -0.03
C HIS A 62 -1.30 12.75 1.51
N PRO A 63 -0.10 12.90 2.09
CA PRO A 63 0.11 12.77 3.55
C PRO A 63 -0.80 13.69 4.38
N GLU A 64 -1.23 14.81 3.82
CA GLU A 64 -2.17 15.74 4.44
C GLU A 64 -3.55 15.13 4.72
N ARG A 65 -4.01 14.14 3.94
CA ARG A 65 -5.28 13.45 4.16
C ARG A 65 -5.24 12.60 5.43
N TYR A 66 -4.11 11.92 5.65
CA TYR A 66 -3.85 11.10 6.83
C TYR A 66 -3.69 11.98 8.07
N ALA A 67 -2.91 13.06 7.96
CA ALA A 67 -2.72 14.00 9.07
C ALA A 67 -4.05 14.63 9.53
N ARG A 68 -4.96 14.94 8.60
CA ARG A 68 -6.29 15.51 8.91
C ARG A 68 -7.15 14.60 9.80
N VAL A 69 -6.94 13.28 9.72
CA VAL A 69 -7.63 12.30 10.56
C VAL A 69 -6.78 11.82 11.74
N GLY A 70 -5.66 12.49 12.02
CA GLY A 70 -4.77 12.18 13.15
C GLY A 70 -3.84 10.99 12.93
N VAL A 71 -3.63 10.57 11.69
CA VAL A 71 -2.71 9.46 11.36
C VAL A 71 -1.33 10.01 10.99
N ASP A 72 -0.32 9.69 11.81
CA ASP A 72 1.08 9.95 11.51
C ASP A 72 1.66 8.81 10.65
N LEU A 73 1.76 9.04 9.34
CA LEU A 73 2.30 8.08 8.39
C LEU A 73 3.76 7.70 8.68
N SER A 74 4.58 8.61 9.18
CA SER A 74 5.98 8.33 9.48
C SER A 74 6.09 7.34 10.63
N ALA A 75 5.31 7.53 11.69
CA ALA A 75 5.24 6.61 12.81
C ALA A 75 4.68 5.24 12.40
N VAL A 76 3.58 5.22 11.63
CA VAL A 76 2.96 3.97 11.14
C VAL A 76 3.94 3.16 10.29
N LEU A 77 4.67 3.82 9.39
CA LEU A 77 5.58 3.14 8.46
C LEU A 77 6.93 2.80 9.08
N ALA A 78 7.34 3.47 10.17
CA ALA A 78 8.56 3.15 10.92
C ALA A 78 8.40 1.92 11.84
N THR A 79 7.18 1.54 12.19
CA THR A 79 6.90 0.46 13.16
C THR A 79 7.24 -0.95 12.62
N VAL A 80 7.61 -1.09 11.34
CA VAL A 80 7.81 -2.40 10.68
C VAL A 80 9.29 -2.79 10.48
N ASP A 81 10.24 -1.96 10.91
CA ASP A 81 11.69 -2.23 10.73
C ASP A 81 12.34 -3.08 11.86
N GLY A 82 11.60 -3.89 12.61
CA GLY A 82 12.27 -4.78 13.55
C GLY A 82 11.37 -5.60 14.46
N ARG A 83 10.97 -6.78 13.99
CA ARG A 83 10.89 -8.03 14.76
C ARG A 83 10.97 -9.22 13.80
N GLY A 84 12.20 -9.57 13.43
CA GLY A 84 12.63 -10.96 13.26
C GLY A 84 13.36 -11.39 14.52
#